data_AF-A0A161M3C1-F1
#
_entry.id   AF-A0A161M3C1-F1
#
_cell.length_a   1.000
_cell.length_b   1.000
_cell.length_c   1.000
_cell.angle_alpha   90.00
_cell.angle_beta   90.00
_cell.angle_gamma   90.00
#
_symmetry.space_group_name_H-M   'P 1'
#
loop_
_entity.id
_entity.type
_entity.pdbx_description
1 polymer ?
#
loop_
_entity_poly.entity_id
_entity_poly.type
_entity_poly.pdbx_seq_one_letter_code
_entity_poly.pdbx_strand_id
1 'polypeptide(L)'
;KFWQGNTTHRGTPEQPGRVATLVEEKDGVVWGVAYEVCNGDALPYLDERECQLGGYTTALSMFYPSCGAEPFTALLYMATPDSCHWLGHASEHEIAKQILNSSGPSGHNVEYLLRLAEYTRDRAPHIQDA
;
A
#
# COMPACT_ATOMS: atom_id res chain seq x y z
N LYS A 1 -4.45 -3.81 -3.72
CA LYS A 1 -4.90 -3.30 -5.04
C LYS A 1 -4.38 -1.87 -5.28
N PHE A 2 -4.29 -1.37 -6.52
CA PHE A 2 -3.79 -0.01 -6.86
C PHE A 2 -4.94 1.01 -7.00
N TRP A 3 -5.73 1.19 -5.95
CA TRP A 3 -6.95 2.01 -5.97
C TRP A 3 -6.81 3.33 -5.21
N GLN A 4 -5.68 3.54 -4.54
CA GLN A 4 -5.41 4.78 -3.83
C GLN A 4 -4.68 5.76 -4.74
N GLY A 5 -5.19 6.99 -4.83
CA GLY A 5 -4.56 8.10 -5.50
C GLY A 5 -3.40 8.68 -4.67
N ASN A 6 -2.39 9.20 -5.36
CA ASN A 6 -1.30 9.89 -4.69
C ASN A 6 -0.90 11.16 -5.45
N THR A 7 -1.08 12.31 -4.80
CA THR A 7 -0.83 13.65 -5.38
C THR A 7 0.43 14.33 -4.83
N THR A 8 1.09 13.71 -3.84
CA THR A 8 2.19 14.33 -3.08
C THR A 8 3.55 13.66 -3.32
N HIS A 9 3.58 12.40 -3.76
CA HIS A 9 4.80 11.62 -3.93
C HIS A 9 4.96 11.10 -5.37
N ARG A 10 3.96 10.41 -5.90
CA ARG A 10 3.99 9.67 -7.17
C ARG A 10 3.10 10.29 -8.25
N GLY A 11 2.51 11.44 -7.98
CA GLY A 11 1.73 12.24 -8.92
C GLY A 11 1.64 13.69 -8.44
N THR A 12 0.75 14.45 -9.05
CA THR A 12 0.40 15.83 -8.70
C THR A 12 -1.12 15.96 -8.51
N PRO A 13 -1.64 17.09 -8.00
CA PRO A 13 -3.09 17.32 -7.92
C PRO A 13 -3.81 17.21 -9.27
N GLU A 14 -3.18 17.67 -10.36
CA GLU A 14 -3.72 17.64 -11.72
C GLU A 14 -3.59 16.25 -12.35
N GLN A 15 -2.57 15.50 -11.96
CA GLN A 15 -2.27 14.17 -12.49
C GLN A 15 -1.87 13.21 -11.36
N PRO A 16 -2.86 12.68 -10.60
CA PRO A 16 -2.58 11.78 -9.49
C PRO A 16 -1.92 10.48 -9.97
N GLY A 17 -0.99 9.97 -9.16
CA GLY A 17 -0.50 8.61 -9.28
C GLY A 17 -1.49 7.60 -8.69
N ARG A 18 -1.23 6.31 -8.90
CA ARG A 18 -1.86 5.18 -8.20
C ARG A 18 -0.84 4.45 -7.32
N VAL A 19 -1.20 4.23 -6.07
CA VAL A 19 -0.41 3.49 -5.08
C VAL A 19 -1.24 2.34 -4.48
N ALA A 20 -0.56 1.41 -3.81
CA ALA A 20 -1.21 0.25 -3.22
C ALA A 20 -2.07 0.64 -2.01
N THR A 21 -3.21 -0.02 -1.87
CA THR A 21 -4.05 -0.04 -0.67
C THR A 21 -4.65 -1.43 -0.47
N LEU A 22 -5.09 -1.72 0.75
CA LEU A 22 -5.79 -2.95 1.12
C LEU A 22 -7.29 -2.74 0.99
N VAL A 23 -7.98 -3.79 0.54
CA VAL A 23 -9.43 -3.83 0.42
C VAL A 23 -9.93 -5.07 1.14
N GLU A 24 -11.09 -4.96 1.78
CA GLU A 24 -11.68 -6.09 2.46
C GLU A 24 -12.14 -7.13 1.43
N GLU A 25 -11.62 -8.35 1.56
CA GLU A 25 -11.93 -9.48 0.70
C GLU A 25 -11.95 -10.74 1.55
N LYS A 26 -13.06 -11.48 1.51
CA LYS A 26 -13.35 -12.58 2.44
C LYS A 26 -12.24 -13.64 2.52
N ASP A 27 -11.63 -13.93 1.38
CA ASP A 27 -10.57 -14.95 1.25
C ASP A 27 -9.28 -14.31 0.67
N GLY A 28 -9.16 -12.98 0.78
CA GLY A 28 -8.03 -12.23 0.28
C GLY A 28 -6.77 -12.46 1.11
N VAL A 29 -5.65 -12.69 0.43
CA VAL A 29 -4.35 -12.88 1.06
C VAL A 29 -3.39 -11.82 0.53
N VAL A 30 -2.69 -11.12 1.43
CA VAL A 30 -1.65 -10.18 1.06
C VAL A 30 -0.33 -10.63 1.66
N TRP A 31 0.70 -10.70 0.83
CA TRP A 31 2.07 -10.92 1.27
C TRP A 31 2.77 -9.60 1.56
N GLY A 32 3.52 -9.58 2.65
CA GLY A 32 4.22 -8.39 3.09
C GLY A 32 5.17 -8.70 4.23
N VAL A 33 5.60 -7.64 4.93
CA VAL A 33 6.50 -7.74 6.08
C VAL A 33 5.90 -7.01 7.25
N ALA A 34 5.93 -7.66 8.41
CA ALA A 34 5.63 -7.05 9.69
C ALA A 34 6.91 -6.47 10.28
N TYR A 35 6.82 -5.24 10.79
CA TYR A 35 7.91 -4.56 11.49
C TYR A 35 7.55 -4.43 12.97
N GLU A 36 8.50 -4.75 13.85
CA GLU A 36 8.37 -4.49 15.28
C GLU A 36 8.83 -3.06 15.56
N VAL A 37 7.97 -2.27 16.22
CA VAL A 37 8.29 -0.90 16.62
C VAL A 37 8.82 -0.93 18.06
N CYS A 38 10.14 -0.81 18.21
CA CYS A 38 10.77 -0.69 19.52
C CYS A 38 10.41 0.65 20.17
N ASN A 39 10.10 0.63 21.48
CA ASN A 39 9.84 1.80 22.33
C ASN A 39 8.61 2.65 21.99
N GLY A 40 7.81 2.30 20.97
CA GLY A 40 6.56 2.98 20.65
C GLY A 40 6.69 4.40 20.06
N ASP A 41 7.88 5.00 20.09
CA ASP A 41 8.14 6.38 19.65
C ASP A 41 7.81 6.64 18.17
N ALA A 42 7.84 5.59 17.33
CA ALA A 42 7.50 5.72 15.91
C ALA A 42 6.00 5.70 15.64
N LEU A 43 5.16 5.22 16.57
CA LEU A 43 3.71 5.10 16.35
C LEU A 43 3.02 6.46 16.16
N PRO A 44 3.30 7.51 16.97
CA PRO A 44 2.73 8.83 16.74
C PRO A 44 3.12 9.42 15.38
N TYR A 45 4.38 9.22 14.96
CA TYR A 45 4.85 9.67 13.65
C TYR A 45 4.15 8.95 12.49
N LEU A 46 3.95 7.63 12.60
CA LEU A 46 3.22 6.84 11.62
C LEU A 46 1.75 7.24 11.55
N ASP A 47 1.12 7.53 12.69
CA ASP A 47 -0.27 7.99 12.74
C ASP A 47 -0.46 9.36 12.06
N GLU A 48 0.44 10.31 12.32
CA GLU A 48 0.43 11.61 11.63
C GLU A 48 0.59 11.45 10.10
N ARG A 49 1.57 10.66 9.68
CA ARG A 49 1.86 10.49 8.25
C ARG A 49 0.77 9.74 7.50
N GLU A 50 0.32 8.61 8.03
CA GLU A 50 -0.55 7.70 7.28
C GLU A 50 -2.03 8.07 7.51
N CYS A 51 -2.45 8.39 8.73
CA CYS A 51 -3.86 8.72 9.00
C CYS A 51 -4.18 10.16 8.66
N GLN A 52 -3.43 11.13 9.20
CA GLN A 52 -3.78 12.55 9.05
C GLN A 52 -3.45 13.10 7.67
N LEU A 53 -2.28 12.76 7.12
CA LEU A 53 -1.84 13.24 5.81
C LEU A 53 -2.24 12.31 4.66
N GLY A 54 -2.24 10.99 4.89
CA GLY A 54 -2.52 9.99 3.87
C GLY A 54 -3.98 9.56 3.75
N GLY A 55 -4.82 9.85 4.76
CA GLY A 55 -6.22 9.46 4.81
C GLY A 55 -6.43 7.94 4.97
N TYR A 56 -5.48 7.25 5.59
CA TYR A 56 -5.59 5.83 5.95
C TYR A 56 -6.29 5.68 7.30
N THR A 57 -6.95 4.53 7.49
CA THR A 57 -7.45 4.06 8.79
C THR A 57 -6.58 2.91 9.29
N THR A 58 -6.63 2.65 10.59
CA THR A 58 -5.94 1.53 11.22
C THR A 58 -6.85 0.32 11.40
N ALA A 59 -6.33 -0.86 11.10
CA ALA A 59 -6.97 -2.14 11.42
C ALA A 59 -5.99 -3.08 12.12
N LEU A 60 -6.50 -3.95 12.98
CA LEU A 60 -5.73 -5.07 13.53
C LEU A 60 -6.05 -6.33 12.74
N SER A 61 -5.02 -7.02 12.26
CA SER A 61 -5.18 -8.29 11.53
C SER A 61 -4.14 -9.30 11.98
N MET A 62 -4.45 -10.59 11.79
CA MET A 62 -3.52 -11.67 12.09
C MET A 62 -2.45 -11.74 11.01
N PHE A 63 -1.18 -11.64 11.41
CA PHE A 63 -0.04 -11.87 10.54
C PHE A 63 0.46 -13.31 10.72
N TYR A 64 0.75 -13.97 9.59
CA TYR A 64 1.21 -15.36 9.55
C TYR A 64 2.67 -15.40 9.06
N PRO A 65 3.66 -15.58 9.95
CA PRO A 65 5.07 -15.59 9.56
C PRO A 65 5.44 -16.74 8.63
N SER A 66 6.16 -16.46 7.55
CA SER A 66 6.63 -17.49 6.61
C SER A 66 7.71 -18.40 7.18
N CYS A 67 8.38 -18.00 8.27
CA CYS A 67 9.39 -18.79 8.96
C CYS A 67 8.80 -19.89 9.87
N GLY A 68 7.46 -20.04 9.92
CA GLY A 68 6.79 -21.02 10.77
C GLY A 68 6.70 -20.62 12.24
N ALA A 69 6.99 -19.37 12.58
CA ALA A 69 6.72 -18.81 13.90
C ALA A 69 5.20 -18.67 14.13
N GLU A 70 4.80 -18.57 15.40
CA GLU A 70 3.40 -18.41 15.79
C GLU A 70 2.79 -17.13 15.19
N PRO A 71 1.53 -17.19 14.69
CA PRO A 71 0.82 -16.01 14.23
C PRO A 71 0.64 -14.98 15.35
N PHE A 72 0.64 -13.69 14.98
CA PHE A 72 0.43 -12.59 15.92
C PHE A 72 -0.38 -11.46 15.30
N THR A 73 -1.02 -10.67 16.14
CA THR A 73 -1.78 -9.49 15.71
C THR A 73 -0.84 -8.36 15.29
N ALA A 74 -1.04 -7.83 14.10
CA ALA A 74 -0.29 -6.70 13.56
C ALA A 74 -1.23 -5.51 13.26
N LEU A 75 -0.68 -4.31 13.41
CA LEU A 75 -1.32 -3.06 12.99
C LEU A 75 -1.15 -2.86 11.49
N LEU A 76 -2.25 -2.56 10.80
CA LEU A 76 -2.30 -2.25 9.38
C LEU A 76 -2.82 -0.84 9.17
N TYR A 77 -2.21 -0.12 8.23
CA TYR A 77 -2.74 1.14 7.70
C TYR A 77 -3.36 0.84 6.33
N MET A 78 -4.65 1.15 6.16
CA MET A 78 -5.39 0.91 4.90
C MET A 78 -6.26 2.10 4.53
N ALA A 79 -6.34 2.45 3.25
CA ALA A 79 -7.22 3.54 2.82
C ALA A 79 -8.66 3.02 2.75
N THR A 80 -9.60 3.81 3.24
CA THR A 80 -11.03 3.52 3.09
C THR A 80 -11.57 4.13 1.80
N PRO A 81 -12.70 3.62 1.26
CA PRO A 81 -13.42 4.26 0.17
C PRO A 81 -13.83 5.72 0.44
N ASP A 82 -13.93 6.10 1.73
CA ASP A 82 -14.26 7.46 2.16
C ASP A 82 -13.06 8.43 2.08
N SER A 83 -11.86 7.91 1.79
CA SER A 83 -10.66 8.74 1.59
C SER A 83 -10.86 9.66 0.38
N CYS A 84 -10.54 10.94 0.53
CA CYS A 84 -10.58 11.91 -0.58
C CYS A 84 -9.60 11.55 -1.72
N HIS A 85 -8.66 10.65 -1.44
CA HIS A 85 -7.69 10.14 -2.40
C HIS A 85 -8.10 8.78 -2.98
N TRP A 86 -9.26 8.24 -2.64
CA TRP A 86 -9.75 6.98 -3.20
C TRP A 86 -10.14 7.14 -4.67
N LEU A 87 -9.37 6.52 -5.57
CA LEU A 87 -9.70 6.47 -7.00
C LEU A 87 -10.58 5.27 -7.35
N GLY A 88 -10.58 4.26 -6.48
CA GLY A 88 -11.39 3.06 -6.62
C GLY A 88 -10.98 2.16 -7.79
N HIS A 89 -11.90 1.23 -8.07
CA HIS A 89 -11.75 0.23 -9.12
C HIS A 89 -11.68 0.90 -10.50
N ALA A 90 -10.74 0.44 -11.32
CA ALA A 90 -10.61 0.74 -12.73
C ALA A 90 -10.02 -0.48 -13.43
N SER A 91 -10.14 -0.56 -14.76
CA SER A 91 -9.51 -1.65 -15.49
C SER A 91 -7.98 -1.63 -15.33
N GLU A 92 -7.35 -2.79 -15.43
CA GLU A 92 -5.87 -2.89 -15.39
C GLU A 92 -5.21 -1.99 -16.43
N HIS A 93 -5.82 -1.87 -17.62
CA HIS A 93 -5.33 -1.00 -18.68
C HIS A 93 -5.37 0.48 -18.27
N GLU A 94 -6.46 0.95 -17.66
CA GLU A 94 -6.57 2.33 -17.18
C GLU A 94 -5.61 2.61 -16.03
N ILE A 95 -5.47 1.67 -15.08
CA ILE A 95 -4.51 1.76 -13.98
C ILE A 95 -3.09 1.84 -14.54
N ALA A 96 -2.72 0.93 -15.44
CA ALA A 96 -1.40 0.91 -16.06
C ALA A 96 -1.13 2.20 -16.83
N LYS A 97 -2.09 2.68 -17.63
CA LYS A 97 -1.97 3.95 -18.35
C LYS A 97 -1.77 5.12 -17.39
N GLN A 98 -2.47 5.17 -16.26
CA GLN A 98 -2.29 6.23 -15.28
C GLN A 98 -0.89 6.15 -14.64
N ILE A 99 -0.47 4.97 -14.17
CA ILE A 99 0.87 4.76 -13.59
C ILE A 99 1.98 5.13 -14.58
N LEU A 100 1.82 4.78 -15.87
CA LEU A 100 2.77 5.09 -16.94
C LEU A 100 2.94 6.58 -17.21
N ASN A 101 1.93 7.41 -16.89
CA ASN A 101 1.98 8.84 -17.20
C ASN A 101 2.22 9.72 -15.96
N SER A 102 2.03 9.20 -14.74
CA SER A 102 2.13 10.00 -13.51
C SER A 102 3.54 10.01 -12.90
N SER A 103 3.96 11.19 -12.44
CA SER A 103 5.20 11.42 -11.69
C SER A 103 4.98 12.49 -10.64
N GLY A 104 5.67 12.37 -9.50
CA GLY A 104 5.63 13.36 -8.43
C GLY A 104 7.01 13.62 -7.81
N PRO A 105 7.06 14.34 -6.68
CA PRO A 105 8.31 14.70 -5.99
C PRO A 105 9.21 13.51 -5.60
N SER A 106 8.62 12.33 -5.40
CA SER A 106 9.35 11.09 -5.07
C SER A 106 9.68 10.23 -6.29
N GLY A 107 9.51 10.77 -7.50
CA GLY A 107 9.83 10.11 -8.77
C GLY A 107 8.61 9.59 -9.51
N HIS A 108 8.88 8.86 -10.59
CA HIS A 108 7.85 8.33 -11.49
C HIS A 108 7.01 7.25 -10.78
N ASN A 109 5.71 7.16 -11.07
CA ASN A 109 4.87 6.13 -10.49
C ASN A 109 5.24 4.71 -10.96
N VAL A 110 5.76 4.54 -12.17
CA VAL A 110 6.26 3.25 -12.69
C VAL A 110 7.37 2.69 -11.79
N GLU A 111 8.28 3.55 -11.30
CA GLU A 111 9.34 3.14 -10.39
C GLU A 111 8.78 2.54 -9.08
N TYR A 112 7.70 3.11 -8.54
CA TYR A 112 7.02 2.57 -7.36
C TYR A 112 6.46 1.16 -7.63
N LEU A 113 5.76 0.98 -8.75
CA LEU A 113 5.20 -0.31 -9.14
C LEU A 113 6.29 -1.36 -9.32
N LEU A 114 7.35 -1.02 -10.07
CA LEU A 114 8.43 -1.95 -10.36
C LEU A 114 9.20 -2.35 -9.10
N ARG A 115 9.52 -1.40 -8.22
CA ARG A 115 10.19 -1.70 -6.94
C ARG A 115 9.35 -2.60 -6.04
N LEU A 116 8.04 -2.37 -5.96
CA LEU A 116 7.15 -3.24 -5.20
C LEU A 116 7.12 -4.65 -5.80
N ALA A 117 7.00 -4.77 -7.12
CA ALA A 117 6.96 -6.06 -7.79
C ALA A 117 8.31 -6.81 -7.71
N GLU A 118 9.44 -6.10 -7.80
CA GLU A 118 10.78 -6.66 -7.58
C GLU A 118 10.94 -7.18 -6.15
N TYR A 119 10.52 -6.39 -5.16
CA TYR A 119 10.56 -6.80 -3.75
C TYR A 119 9.74 -8.07 -3.50
N THR A 120 8.51 -8.14 -4.01
CA THR A 120 7.66 -9.32 -3.84
C THR A 120 8.27 -10.55 -4.53
N ARG A 121 8.82 -10.40 -5.75
CA ARG A 121 9.49 -11.51 -6.45
C ARG A 121 10.73 -12.03 -5.71
N ASP A 122 11.49 -11.14 -5.09
CA ASP A 122 12.68 -11.52 -4.31
C ASP A 122 12.31 -12.21 -2.98
N ARG A 123 11.34 -11.65 -2.24
CA ARG A 123 11.01 -12.09 -0.88
C ARG A 123 9.95 -13.19 -0.80
N ALA A 124 9.09 -13.29 -1.81
CA ALA A 124 8.01 -14.27 -1.89
C ALA A 124 7.90 -14.88 -3.30
N PRO A 125 8.97 -15.52 -3.84
CA PRO A 125 8.99 -16.03 -5.22
C PRO A 125 7.98 -17.14 -5.50
N HIS A 126 7.43 -17.76 -4.46
CA HIS A 126 6.44 -18.83 -4.53
C HIS A 126 5.00 -18.30 -4.55
N ILE A 127 4.82 -16.97 -4.49
CA ILE A 127 3.53 -16.31 -4.42
C ILE A 127 3.25 -15.63 -5.75
N GLN A 128 2.04 -15.85 -6.25
CA GLN A 128 1.48 -15.12 -7.36
C GLN A 128 0.46 -14.11 -6.80
N ASP A 129 0.84 -12.83 -6.81
CA ASP A 129 -0.02 -11.72 -6.43
C ASP A 129 -0.84 -11.28 -7.65
N ALA A 130 -2.17 -11.41 -7.56
CA ALA A 130 -3.13 -11.24 -8.66
C ALA A 130 -4.14 -10.10 -8.43
#